data_AF-R7RNC9-F1
#
_entry.id   AF-R7RNC9-F1
#
_cell.length_a   1.000
_cell.length_b   1.000
_cell.length_c   1.000
_cell.angle_alpha   90.00
_cell.angle_beta   90.00
_cell.angle_gamma   90.00
#
_symmetry.space_group_name_H-M   'P 1'
#
loop_
_entity.id
_entity.type
_entity.pdbx_description
1 polymer ?
#
loop_
_entity_poly.entity_id
_entity_poly.type
_entity_poly.pdbx_seq_one_letter_code
_entity_poly.pdbx_strand_id
1 'polypeptide(L)' 'MYKRLLEQNGIKVELMPTPRKISSSCGISARIFEESAMKYVIDDLDAIYDEEFNLIFKNA' A
#
# COMPACT_ATOMS: atom_id res chain seq x y z
N MET A 1 7.43 -2.15 8.95
CA MET A 1 7.69 -3.57 8.63
C MET A 1 7.62 -3.81 7.13
N TYR A 2 6.50 -3.44 6.47
CA TYR A 2 6.30 -3.59 5.02
C TYR A 2 7.33 -2.91 4.11
N LYS A 3 7.68 -1.64 4.37
CA LYS A 3 8.69 -0.92 3.58
C LYS A 3 10.00 -1.72 3.45
N ARG A 4 10.51 -2.22 4.58
CA ARG A 4 11.76 -2.98 4.63
C ARG A 4 11.65 -4.32 3.89
N LEU A 5 10.51 -5.01 4.00
CA LEU A 5 10.26 -6.26 3.29
C LEU A 5 10.29 -6.05 1.77
N LEU A 6 9.62 -5.00 1.28
CA LEU A 6 9.58 -4.66 -0.14
C LEU A 6 10.97 -4.25 -0.65
N GLU A 7 11.67 -3.38 0.08
CA GLU A 7 13.03 -2.95 -0.27
C GLU A 7 14.03 -4.12 -0.30
N GLN A 8 13.92 -5.09 0.62
CA GLN A 8 14.75 -6.30 0.64
C GLN A 8 14.50 -7.21 -0.57
N ASN A 9 13.32 -7.14 -1.17
CA ASN A 9 12.99 -7.87 -2.40
C ASN A 9 13.25 -7.03 -3.67
N GLY A 10 13.96 -5.90 -3.54
CA GLY A 10 14.29 -5.01 -4.66
C GLY A 10 13.14 -4.11 -5.13
N ILE A 11 12.00 -4.12 -4.43
CA ILE A 11 10.82 -3.37 -4.82
C ILE A 11 10.94 -1.94 -4.29
N LYS A 12 10.84 -0.98 -5.20
CA LYS A 12 10.82 0.44 -4.85
C LYS A 12 9.47 0.81 -4.22
N VAL A 13 9.51 1.43 -3.05
CA VAL A 13 8.33 1.86 -2.29
C VAL A 13 8.55 3.23 -1.65
N GLU A 14 7.52 4.08 -1.66
CA GLU A 14 7.53 5.39 -1.05
C GLU A 14 6.43 5.49 0.01
N LEU A 15 6.79 5.88 1.24
CA LEU A 15 5.82 6.09 2.31
C LEU A 15 5.25 7.51 2.23
N MET A 16 3.94 7.60 2.41
CA MET A 16 3.20 8.85 2.34
C MET A 16 2.07 8.86 3.36
N PRO A 17 1.60 10.05 3.78
CA PRO A 17 0.41 10.14 4.61
C PRO A 17 -0.80 9.61 3.83
N THR A 18 -1.69 8.88 4.50
CA THR A 18 -2.92 8.41 3.87
C THR A 18 -3.75 9.61 3.43
N PRO A 19 -4.14 9.70 2.15
CA PRO A 19 -5.01 10.76 1.67
C PRO A 19 -6.34 10.77 2.44
N ARG A 20 -6.81 11.96 2.82
CA ARG A 20 -8.08 12.09 3.57
C ARG A 20 -9.31 11.52 2.85
N LYS A 21 -9.24 11.40 1.51
CA LYS A 21 -10.27 10.74 0.69
C LYS A 21 -10.37 9.23 0.96
N ILE A 22 -9.26 8.60 1.34
CA ILE A 22 -9.18 7.15 1.62
C ILE A 22 -9.53 6.87 3.08
N SER A 23 -9.01 7.67 4.01
CA SER A 23 -9.26 7.51 5.44
C SER A 23 -9.32 8.86 6.14
N SER A 24 -10.28 9.02 7.06
CA SER A 24 -10.37 10.18 7.95
C SER A 24 -9.37 10.11 9.12
N SER A 25 -8.58 9.04 9.22
CA SER A 25 -7.55 8.84 10.25
C SER A 25 -6.14 9.20 9.74
N CYS A 26 -5.22 9.48 10.67
CA CYS A 26 -3.80 9.74 10.42
C CYS A 26 -3.02 8.46 10.00
N GLY A 27 -3.53 7.73 9.01
CA GLY A 27 -2.89 6.53 8.48
C GLY A 27 -1.60 6.82 7.71
N ILE A 28 -0.82 5.77 7.48
CA ILE A 28 0.35 5.78 6.60
C ILE A 28 0.02 4.90 5.40
N SER A 29 0.17 5.44 4.19
CA SER A 29 0.09 4.69 2.94
C SER A 29 1.47 4.48 2.32
N ALA A 30 1.57 3.50 1.44
CA ALA A 30 2.77 3.23 0.67
C ALA A 30 2.42 3.21 -0.82
N ARG A 31 3.14 3.99 -1.62
CA ARG A 31 3.08 3.94 -3.08
C ARG A 31 4.13 2.94 -3.56
N ILE A 32 3.69 1.98 -4.38
CA ILE A 32 4.55 0.94 -4.92
C ILE A 32 4.63 1.13 -6.43
N PHE A 33 5.83 1.00 -6.99
CA PHE A 33 6.10 1.25 -8.42
C PHE A 33 6.16 -0.04 -9.24
N GLU A 34 5.96 -1.20 -8.62
CA GLU A 34 6.04 -2.51 -9.27
C GLU A 34 4.80 -3.36 -8.94
N GLU A 35 4.11 -3.83 -9.97
CA GLU A 35 2.91 -4.68 -9.84
C GLU A 35 3.21 -6.02 -9.15
N SER A 36 4.45 -6.52 -9.34
CA SER A 36 4.97 -7.74 -8.70
C SER A 36 4.94 -7.68 -7.17
N ALA A 37 4.85 -6.47 -6.60
CA ALA A 37 4.78 -6.25 -5.17
C ALA A 37 3.49 -6.73 -4.54
N MET A 38 2.39 -6.78 -5.29
CA MET A 38 1.08 -7.20 -4.77
C MET A 38 1.15 -8.59 -4.11
N LYS A 39 2.00 -9.49 -4.60
CA LYS A 39 2.16 -10.84 -4.00
C LYS A 39 2.72 -10.84 -2.57
N TYR A 40 3.39 -9.76 -2.15
CA TYR A 40 3.96 -9.62 -0.80
C TYR A 40 3.04 -8.84 0.15
N VAL A 41 1.91 -8.36 -0.35
CA VAL A 41 1.11 -7.25 0.24
C VAL A 41 -0.24 -7.76 0.76
N ILE A 42 -0.63 -9.01 0.48
CA ILE A 42 -2.02 -9.46 0.57
C ILE A 42 -2.51 -9.76 2.00
N ASP A 43 -1.66 -10.17 2.94
CA ASP A 43 -2.17 -10.71 4.22
C ASP A 43 -2.37 -9.68 5.35
N ASP A 44 -1.50 -8.65 5.50
CA ASP A 44 -1.64 -7.68 6.61
C ASP A 44 -2.17 -6.30 6.18
N LEU A 45 -2.60 -6.12 4.93
CA LEU A 45 -3.12 -4.84 4.47
C LEU A 45 -4.64 -4.82 4.47
N ASP A 46 -5.21 -3.84 5.16
CA ASP A 46 -6.66 -3.63 5.26
C ASP A 46 -7.30 -3.32 3.90
N ALA A 47 -6.62 -2.55 3.04
CA ALA A 47 -7.14 -2.17 1.74
C ALA A 47 -6.04 -1.74 0.76
N ILE A 48 -6.28 -1.99 -0.53
CA ILE A 48 -5.45 -1.59 -1.67
C ILE A 48 -6.30 -0.68 -2.56
N TYR A 49 -5.73 0.44 -3.00
CA TYR A 49 -6.37 1.42 -3.87
C TYR A 49 -5.51 1.66 -5.11
N ASP A 50 -6.13 2.02 -6.23
CA ASP A 50 -5.42 2.48 -7.42
C ASP A 50 -4.92 3.94 -7.28
N GLU A 51 -4.29 4.47 -8.33
CA GLU A 51 -3.79 5.84 -8.36
C GLU A 51 -4.90 6.91 -8.28
N GLU A 52 -6.13 6.55 -8.66
CA GLU A 52 -7.33 7.40 -8.59
C GLU A 52 -8.07 7.28 -7.24
N PHE A 53 -7.55 6.45 -6.33
CA PHE A 53 -8.13 6.09 -5.04
C PHE A 53 -9.39 5.22 -5.12
N ASN A 54 -9.60 4.49 -6.21
CA ASN A 54 -10.62 3.46 -6.28
C ASN A 54 -10.14 2.21 -5.53
N LEU A 55 -11.05 1.59 -4.77
CA LEU A 55 -10.75 0.39 -3.99
C LEU A 55 -10.55 -0.81 -4.93
N ILE A 56 -9.37 -1.42 -4.89
CA ILE A 56 -9.04 -2.64 -5.64
C ILE A 56 -9.31 -3.87 -4.76
N PHE A 57 -8.92 -3.81 -3.49
CA PHE A 57 -9.03 -4.93 -2.55
C PHE A 57 -9.26 -4.39 -1.14
N LYS A 58 -10.02 -5.13 -0.34
CA LYS A 58 -10.22 -4.86 1.08
C LYS A 58 -10.22 -6.17 1.85
N ASN A 59 -9.35 -6.27 2.85
CA ASN A 59 -9.37 -7.40 3.77
C ASN A 59 -10.55 -7.19 4.74
N ALA A 60 -11.34 -8.24 4.94
CA ALA A 60 -12.61 -8.19 5.68
C ALA A 60 -12.42 -8.44 7.17
#